data_AF-A0A2V2SM18-F1
#
_entry.id   AF-A0A2V2SM18-F1
#
_cell.length_a   1.000
_cell.length_b   1.000
_cell.length_c   1.000
_cell.angle_alpha   90.00
_cell.angle_beta   90.00
_cell.angle_gamma   90.00
#
_symmetry.space_group_name_H-M   'P 1'
#
loop_
_entity.id
_entity.type
_entity.pdbx_description
1 polymer ?
#
loop_
_entity_poly.entity_id
_entity_poly.type
_entity_poly.pdbx_seq_one_letter_code
_entity_poly.pdbx_strand_id
1 'polypeptide(L)'
;MSHIGVEAVDVEGVLFRLGPNCYLTAVSHNADLRPSDHNHATGLLWAESEGAARRAVEMEIEADRVVHGLDIPSEMLLPGRPIDFGSILAEFRTGKRGKFMEHADYRIAKDGAFIHRALDGRVLVFYFRGSKPEGSERPYVILRRLDDPLRSQRWKRLAAGTEEATNS
;
A
#
# COMPACT_ATOMS: atom_id res chain seq x y z
N MET A 1 -24.09 -11.05 -16.77
CA MET A 1 -23.15 -10.62 -15.73
C MET A 1 -22.73 -9.20 -16.07
N SER A 2 -23.24 -8.20 -15.35
CA SER A 2 -22.84 -6.80 -15.56
C SER A 2 -21.43 -6.61 -15.01
N HIS A 3 -20.48 -6.37 -15.89
CA HIS A 3 -19.17 -5.85 -15.48
C HIS A 3 -19.42 -4.46 -14.88
N ILE A 4 -19.24 -4.31 -13.57
CA ILE A 4 -19.13 -2.99 -12.95
C ILE A 4 -17.78 -2.46 -13.43
N GLY A 5 -17.79 -1.82 -14.59
CA GLY A 5 -16.63 -1.10 -15.12
C GLY A 5 -16.44 0.13 -14.24
N VAL A 6 -15.52 0.03 -13.28
CA VAL A 6 -14.93 1.26 -12.73
C VAL A 6 -14.06 1.81 -13.85
N GLU A 7 -14.45 2.94 -14.44
CA GLU A 7 -13.63 3.65 -15.43
C GLU A 7 -12.39 4.20 -14.72
N ALA A 8 -11.34 3.39 -14.69
CA ALA A 8 -10.06 3.78 -14.17
C ALA A 8 -9.35 4.66 -15.22
N VAL A 9 -8.93 5.85 -14.82
CA VAL A 9 -8.13 6.74 -15.68
C VAL A 9 -6.67 6.45 -15.41
N ASP A 10 -5.91 6.09 -16.44
CA ASP A 10 -4.45 5.97 -16.35
C ASP A 10 -3.87 7.31 -15.90
N VAL A 11 -3.14 7.28 -14.79
CA VAL A 11 -2.40 8.45 -14.29
C VAL A 11 -1.01 8.39 -14.86
N GLU A 12 -0.32 7.26 -14.63
CA GLU A 12 0.97 6.90 -15.23
C GLU A 12 1.38 5.49 -14.82
N GLY A 13 1.96 4.70 -15.74
CA GLY A 13 2.68 3.48 -15.41
C GLY A 13 1.83 2.43 -14.67
N VAL A 14 2.01 2.35 -13.35
CA VAL A 14 1.31 1.39 -12.48
C VAL A 14 0.16 2.00 -11.69
N LEU A 15 -0.10 3.31 -11.81
CA LEU A 15 -1.07 4.06 -11.01
C LEU A 15 -2.31 4.46 -11.84
N PHE A 16 -3.49 4.11 -11.34
CA PHE A 16 -4.77 4.42 -11.97
C PHE A 16 -5.69 5.15 -11.00
N ARG A 17 -6.41 6.16 -11.45
CA ARG A 17 -7.37 6.92 -10.64
C ARG A 17 -8.77 6.33 -10.77
N LEU A 18 -9.38 5.98 -9.64
CA LEU A 18 -10.76 5.48 -9.53
C LEU A 18 -11.74 6.56 -9.05
N GLY A 19 -11.24 7.63 -8.42
CA GLY A 19 -12.03 8.76 -7.91
C GLY A 19 -11.14 9.86 -7.32
N PRO A 20 -11.72 10.92 -6.72
CA PRO A 20 -10.98 12.13 -6.28
C PRO A 20 -9.80 11.87 -5.33
N ASN A 21 -9.88 10.81 -4.52
CA ASN A 21 -8.84 10.42 -3.56
C ASN A 21 -8.65 8.90 -3.51
N CYS A 22 -9.08 8.20 -4.56
CA CYS A 22 -9.05 6.75 -4.65
C CYS A 22 -8.28 6.34 -5.89
N TYR A 23 -7.23 5.55 -5.68
CA TYR A 23 -6.33 5.09 -6.72
C TYR A 23 -6.14 3.58 -6.62
N LEU A 24 -5.66 2.99 -7.70
CA LEU A 24 -5.36 1.59 -7.84
C LEU A 24 -3.92 1.48 -8.31
N THR A 25 -3.14 0.59 -7.70
CA THR A 25 -1.89 0.13 -8.29
C THR A 25 -2.13 -1.16 -9.05
N ALA A 26 -1.57 -1.29 -10.25
CA ALA A 26 -1.64 -2.50 -11.04
C ALA A 26 -0.34 -2.74 -11.82
N VAL A 27 -0.04 -4.01 -12.10
CA VAL A 27 1.17 -4.42 -12.84
C VAL A 27 0.80 -5.18 -14.10
N SER A 28 1.61 -5.04 -15.14
CA SER A 28 1.40 -5.73 -16.43
C SER A 28 1.93 -7.17 -16.46
N HIS A 29 2.32 -7.72 -15.30
CA HIS A 29 2.87 -9.06 -15.20
C HIS A 29 1.98 -9.96 -14.36
N ASN A 30 1.87 -11.23 -14.75
CA ASN A 30 1.19 -12.24 -13.96
C ASN A 30 2.07 -12.72 -12.79
N ALA A 31 1.56 -13.66 -12.00
CA ALA A 31 2.25 -14.17 -10.83
C ALA A 31 3.56 -14.94 -11.13
N ASP A 32 3.74 -15.41 -12.37
CA ASP A 32 4.98 -16.02 -12.84
C ASP A 32 5.96 -14.98 -13.40
N LEU A 33 5.68 -13.68 -13.17
CA LEU A 33 6.43 -12.53 -13.67
C LEU A 33 6.52 -12.46 -15.20
N ARG A 34 5.52 -13.05 -15.88
CA ARG A 34 5.42 -12.97 -17.34
C ARG A 34 4.51 -11.81 -17.73
N PRO A 35 4.80 -11.09 -18.83
CA PRO A 35 3.88 -10.10 -19.38
C PRO A 35 2.48 -10.72 -19.57
N SER A 36 1.46 -9.92 -19.31
CA SER A 36 0.05 -10.28 -19.44
C SER A 36 -0.66 -9.25 -20.31
N ASP A 37 -1.67 -9.70 -21.06
CA ASP A 37 -2.49 -8.81 -21.91
C ASP A 37 -3.40 -7.87 -21.10
N HIS A 38 -3.41 -8.01 -19.77
CA HIS A 38 -4.24 -7.27 -18.84
C HIS A 38 -3.42 -6.88 -17.61
N ASN A 39 -3.72 -5.72 -17.03
CA ASN A 39 -3.12 -5.29 -15.78
C ASN A 39 -3.73 -6.04 -14.58
N HIS A 40 -2.86 -6.46 -13.67
CA HIS A 40 -3.22 -7.16 -12.43
C HIS A 40 -3.21 -6.16 -11.27
N ALA A 41 -4.37 -5.92 -10.66
CA ALA A 41 -4.50 -5.04 -9.51
C ALA A 41 -3.72 -5.59 -8.30
N THR A 42 -2.89 -4.75 -7.69
CA THR A 42 -2.03 -5.10 -6.55
C THR A 42 -2.41 -4.38 -5.27
N GLY A 43 -3.09 -3.23 -5.38
CA GLY A 43 -3.39 -2.40 -4.22
C GLY A 43 -4.44 -1.34 -4.50
N LEU A 44 -5.21 -1.00 -3.46
CA LEU A 44 -6.08 0.17 -3.42
C LEU A 44 -5.44 1.24 -2.55
N LEU A 45 -5.47 2.48 -3.00
CA LEU A 45 -4.85 3.60 -2.32
C LEU A 45 -5.89 4.66 -2.03
N TRP A 46 -5.86 5.15 -0.80
CA TRP A 46 -6.37 6.48 -0.49
C TRP A 46 -5.19 7.44 -0.46
N ALA A 47 -5.32 8.59 -1.08
CA ALA A 47 -4.31 9.64 -1.10
C ALA A 47 -4.94 11.01 -0.99
N GLU A 48 -4.33 11.93 -0.24
CA GLU A 48 -4.82 13.31 -0.08
C GLU A 48 -4.92 14.09 -1.40
N SER A 49 -4.13 13.72 -2.40
CA SER A 49 -4.13 14.30 -3.74
C SER A 49 -3.51 13.34 -4.75
N GLU A 50 -3.61 13.65 -6.04
CA GLU A 50 -2.91 12.88 -7.08
C GLU A 50 -1.38 12.96 -6.91
N GLY A 51 -0.87 14.14 -6.55
CA GLY A 51 0.55 14.34 -6.23
C GLY A 51 1.02 13.50 -5.03
N ALA A 52 0.17 13.34 -4.01
CA ALA A 52 0.43 12.43 -2.90
C ALA A 52 0.54 10.96 -3.36
N ALA A 53 -0.38 10.53 -4.25
CA ALA A 53 -0.34 9.18 -4.82
C ALA A 53 0.94 8.96 -5.65
N ARG A 54 1.29 9.91 -6.52
CA ARG A 54 2.52 9.89 -7.33
C ARG A 54 3.78 9.87 -6.46
N ARG A 55 3.83 10.65 -5.38
CA ARG A 55 4.94 10.59 -4.41
C ARG A 55 5.10 9.20 -3.80
N ALA A 56 4.00 8.56 -3.42
CA ALA A 56 4.05 7.26 -2.74
C ALA A 56 4.37 6.09 -3.68
N VAL A 57 3.94 6.15 -4.94
CA VAL A 57 4.08 5.03 -5.89
C VAL A 57 5.25 5.23 -6.86
N GLU A 58 5.35 6.44 -7.42
CA GLU A 58 6.31 6.79 -8.48
C GLU A 58 7.51 7.59 -7.96
N MET A 59 7.58 7.83 -6.65
CA MET A 59 8.66 8.61 -6.00
C MET A 59 8.77 10.07 -6.49
N GLU A 60 7.68 10.62 -7.04
CA GLU A 60 7.59 11.99 -7.55
C GLU A 60 7.28 12.99 -6.42
N ILE A 61 8.27 13.25 -5.55
CA ILE A 61 8.12 14.17 -4.41
C ILE A 61 7.72 15.60 -4.85
N GLU A 62 8.08 16.00 -6.07
CA GLU A 62 7.85 17.33 -6.61
C GLU A 62 6.39 17.58 -7.03
N ALA A 63 5.67 16.49 -7.34
CA ALA A 63 4.25 16.54 -7.67
C ALA A 63 3.35 16.71 -6.43
N ASP A 64 3.88 16.41 -5.24
CA ASP A 64 3.11 16.45 -3.99
C ASP A 64 2.74 17.88 -3.58
N ARG A 65 1.50 17.99 -3.10
CA ARG A 65 0.92 19.19 -2.51
C ARG A 65 0.19 18.74 -1.25
N VAL A 66 0.54 19.34 -0.12
CA VAL A 66 -0.12 19.08 1.15
C VAL A 66 -1.54 19.60 1.06
N VAL A 67 -2.50 18.72 1.35
CA VAL A 67 -3.92 19.07 1.44
C VAL A 67 -4.37 18.74 2.85
N HIS A 68 -5.05 19.68 3.52
CA HIS A 68 -5.56 19.49 4.87
C HIS A 68 -7.07 19.26 4.86
N GLY A 69 -7.56 18.57 5.89
CA GLY A 69 -9.00 18.47 6.17
C GLY A 69 -9.76 17.41 5.37
N LEU A 70 -9.06 16.48 4.71
CA LEU A 70 -9.71 15.33 4.08
C LEU A 70 -9.96 14.21 5.08
N ASP A 71 -11.13 13.60 4.96
CA ASP A 71 -11.50 12.43 5.72
C ASP A 71 -10.90 11.17 5.08
N ILE A 72 -10.35 10.30 5.94
CA ILE A 72 -9.84 9.00 5.52
C ILE A 72 -11.01 8.02 5.50
N PRO A 73 -11.28 7.32 4.37
CA PRO A 73 -12.33 6.33 4.30
C PRO A 73 -12.14 5.25 5.38
N SER A 74 -13.23 4.90 6.06
CA SER A 74 -13.17 4.03 7.24
C SER A 74 -12.61 2.63 6.93
N GLU A 75 -12.78 2.16 5.70
CA GLU A 75 -12.27 0.90 5.17
C GLU A 75 -10.75 0.89 4.95
N MET A 76 -10.12 2.07 4.96
CA MET A 76 -8.66 2.26 4.89
C MET A 76 -8.03 2.40 6.28
N LEU A 77 -8.84 2.43 7.34
CA LEU A 77 -8.34 2.55 8.71
C LEU A 77 -8.24 1.18 9.40
N LEU A 78 -7.40 1.11 10.43
CA LEU A 78 -7.44 0.00 11.39
C LEU A 78 -8.77 0.05 12.18
N PRO A 79 -9.23 -1.05 12.81
CA PRO A 79 -10.52 -1.07 13.49
C PRO A 79 -10.72 -0.06 14.62
N GLY A 80 -9.65 0.35 15.32
CA GLY A 80 -9.69 1.46 16.29
C GLY A 80 -9.82 2.85 15.65
N ARG A 81 -9.84 2.92 14.31
CA ARG A 81 -9.83 4.11 13.47
C ARG A 81 -8.74 5.14 13.85
N PRO A 82 -7.50 4.71 14.15
CA PRO A 82 -6.41 5.64 14.42
C PRO A 82 -6.08 6.43 13.15
N ILE A 83 -5.90 7.74 13.28
CA ILE A 83 -5.69 8.66 12.15
C ILE A 83 -4.35 9.39 12.19
N ASP A 84 -3.54 9.18 13.22
CA ASP A 84 -2.22 9.79 13.39
C ASP A 84 -1.15 8.72 13.65
N PHE A 85 0.10 9.07 13.41
CA PHE A 85 1.23 8.17 13.52
C PHE A 85 1.32 7.48 14.90
N GLY A 86 1.14 8.25 15.98
CA GLY A 86 1.27 7.74 17.34
C GLY A 86 0.21 6.69 17.66
N SER A 87 -1.05 6.94 17.31
CA SER A 87 -2.17 6.01 17.51
C SER A 87 -2.08 4.80 16.59
N ILE A 88 -1.66 4.97 15.33
CA ILE A 88 -1.44 3.86 14.38
C ILE A 88 -0.32 2.94 14.89
N LEU A 89 0.80 3.53 15.34
CA LEU A 89 1.93 2.80 15.90
C LEU A 89 1.54 2.06 17.18
N ALA A 90 0.74 2.67 18.05
CA ALA A 90 0.23 2.03 19.26
C ALA A 90 -0.65 0.81 18.93
N GLU A 91 -1.55 0.92 17.94
CA GLU A 91 -2.39 -0.18 17.48
C GLU A 91 -1.54 -1.34 16.92
N PHE A 92 -0.50 -1.06 16.14
CA PHE A 92 0.44 -2.08 15.66
C PHE A 92 1.20 -2.77 16.81
N ARG A 93 1.65 -2.00 17.81
CA ARG A 93 2.37 -2.52 18.98
C ARG A 93 1.53 -3.44 19.88
N THR A 94 0.20 -3.43 19.75
CA THR A 94 -0.65 -4.42 20.44
C THR A 94 -0.39 -5.86 19.99
N GLY A 95 0.24 -6.06 18.83
CA GLY A 95 0.57 -7.38 18.27
C GLY A 95 -0.64 -8.15 17.71
N LYS A 96 -1.88 -7.66 17.93
CA LYS A 96 -3.13 -8.31 17.46
C LYS A 96 -3.23 -8.40 15.94
N ARG A 97 -2.41 -7.63 15.21
CA ARG A 97 -2.42 -7.52 13.74
C ARG A 97 -1.23 -8.24 13.07
N GLY A 98 -0.42 -8.96 13.85
CA GLY A 98 0.81 -9.57 13.38
C GLY A 98 2.00 -8.61 13.40
N LYS A 99 3.07 -9.00 12.71
CA LYS A 99 4.29 -8.18 12.60
C LYS A 99 4.05 -6.97 11.72
N PHE A 100 4.74 -5.88 12.04
CA PHE A 100 4.82 -4.67 11.22
C PHE A 100 6.28 -4.24 11.11
N MET A 101 6.56 -3.38 10.14
CA MET A 101 7.88 -2.78 9.94
C MET A 101 7.73 -1.26 9.83
N GLU A 102 8.56 -0.52 10.55
CA GLU A 102 8.75 0.91 10.34
C GLU A 102 9.98 1.11 9.45
N HIS A 103 9.83 1.85 8.35
CA HIS A 103 10.91 2.11 7.41
C HIS A 103 10.81 3.50 6.78
N ALA A 104 11.82 3.90 6.04
CA ALA A 104 11.87 5.15 5.29
C ALA A 104 12.44 4.91 3.89
N ASP A 105 11.84 5.56 2.90
CA ASP A 105 12.19 5.41 1.50
C ASP A 105 12.88 6.68 0.97
N TYR A 106 13.85 6.46 0.09
CA TYR A 106 14.70 7.49 -0.50
C TYR A 106 14.90 7.24 -1.98
N ARG A 107 15.04 8.32 -2.75
CA ARG A 107 15.29 8.26 -4.20
C ARG A 107 16.78 8.13 -4.51
N ILE A 108 17.36 7.00 -4.11
CA ILE A 108 18.82 6.78 -4.09
C ILE A 108 19.47 6.99 -5.46
N ALA A 109 18.86 6.48 -6.53
CA ALA A 109 19.47 6.51 -7.87
C ALA A 109 19.39 7.88 -8.57
N LYS A 110 18.60 8.84 -8.07
CA LYS A 110 18.43 10.16 -8.69
C LYS A 110 19.17 11.25 -7.91
N ASP A 111 18.89 11.36 -6.61
CA ASP A 111 19.38 12.47 -5.80
C ASP A 111 19.44 12.20 -4.28
N GLY A 112 19.05 11.00 -3.83
CA GLY A 112 19.01 10.66 -2.40
C GLY A 112 17.92 11.39 -1.62
N ALA A 113 16.96 12.02 -2.30
CA ALA A 113 15.89 12.76 -1.62
C ALA A 113 15.00 11.83 -0.78
N PHE A 114 14.61 12.30 0.40
CA PHE A 114 13.67 11.60 1.28
C PHE A 114 12.26 11.59 0.66
N ILE A 115 11.67 10.41 0.53
CA ILE A 115 10.34 10.22 -0.05
C ILE A 115 9.30 10.19 1.06
N HIS A 116 9.37 9.24 1.99
CA HIS A 116 8.45 9.16 3.13
C HIS A 116 9.00 8.22 4.19
N ARG A 117 8.32 8.19 5.34
CA ARG A 117 8.36 7.06 6.27
C ARG A 117 7.08 6.26 6.16
N ALA A 118 7.14 4.98 6.50
CA ALA A 118 6.01 4.08 6.42
C ALA A 118 5.89 3.20 7.66
N LEU A 119 4.64 2.98 8.08
CA LEU A 119 4.27 1.88 8.95
C LEU A 119 3.65 0.78 8.09
N ASP A 120 4.40 -0.29 7.89
CA ASP A 120 4.07 -1.39 6.99
C ASP A 120 3.54 -2.59 7.77
N GLY A 121 2.22 -2.75 7.75
CA GLY A 121 1.54 -3.95 8.23
C GLY A 121 1.23 -4.91 7.10
N ARG A 122 0.74 -6.12 7.42
CA ARG A 122 0.43 -7.14 6.40
C ARG A 122 -0.47 -6.66 5.26
N VAL A 123 -1.57 -5.98 5.60
CA VAL A 123 -2.63 -5.57 4.65
C VAL A 123 -2.58 -4.08 4.35
N LEU A 124 -2.24 -3.25 5.34
CA LEU A 124 -2.24 -1.80 5.22
C LEU A 124 -0.83 -1.26 5.40
N VAL A 125 -0.48 -0.26 4.58
CA VAL A 125 0.71 0.56 4.71
C VAL A 125 0.28 2.01 4.88
N PHE A 126 0.83 2.68 5.88
CA PHE A 126 0.55 4.08 6.18
C PHE A 126 1.80 4.90 5.87
N TYR A 127 1.70 5.85 4.94
CA TYR A 127 2.81 6.70 4.54
C TYR A 127 2.71 8.09 5.16
N PHE A 128 3.84 8.62 5.63
CA PHE A 128 3.95 9.92 6.28
C PHE A 128 5.07 10.75 5.65
N ARG A 129 4.86 12.06 5.52
CA ARG A 129 5.78 12.98 4.84
C ARG A 129 6.97 13.40 5.70
N GLY A 130 6.83 13.39 7.03
CA GLY A 130 7.89 13.80 7.94
C GLY A 130 9.02 12.78 7.99
N SER A 131 10.28 13.25 7.93
CA SER A 131 11.45 12.38 8.13
C SER A 131 11.68 11.99 9.59
N LYS A 132 11.05 12.69 10.52
CA LYS A 132 11.08 12.39 11.96
C LYS A 132 9.70 11.89 12.40
N PRO A 133 9.61 10.95 13.34
CA PRO A 133 8.34 10.47 13.89
C PRO A 133 7.69 11.57 14.74
N GLU A 134 6.65 12.19 14.18
CA GLU A 134 5.78 13.12 14.91
C GLU A 134 4.47 12.39 15.21
N GLY A 135 4.13 12.26 16.50
CA GLY A 135 2.98 11.47 16.94
C GLY A 135 1.66 11.94 16.34
N SER A 136 1.49 13.24 16.10
CA SER A 136 0.30 13.88 15.53
C SER A 136 0.23 13.84 14.00
N GLU A 137 1.29 13.39 13.31
CA GLU A 137 1.28 13.40 11.85
C GLU A 137 0.26 12.39 11.31
N ARG A 138 -0.64 12.87 10.45
CA ARG A 138 -1.61 12.04 9.75
C ARG A 138 -0.95 11.39 8.51
N PRO A 139 -1.35 10.16 8.12
CA PRO A 139 -0.87 9.57 6.89
C PRO A 139 -1.38 10.39 5.70
N TYR A 140 -0.52 10.62 4.71
CA TYR A 140 -0.90 11.32 3.47
C TYR A 140 -1.34 10.37 2.36
N VAL A 141 -0.94 9.09 2.49
CA VAL A 141 -1.40 7.97 1.67
C VAL A 141 -1.58 6.75 2.58
N ILE A 142 -2.63 5.98 2.29
CA ILE A 142 -2.80 4.64 2.84
C ILE A 142 -2.94 3.67 1.68
N LEU A 143 -2.09 2.66 1.65
CA LEU A 143 -2.16 1.56 0.69
C LEU A 143 -2.78 0.34 1.38
N ARG A 144 -3.84 -0.19 0.79
CA ARG A 144 -4.39 -1.50 1.08
C ARG A 144 -3.92 -2.49 0.02
N ARG A 145 -3.08 -3.43 0.42
CA ARG A 145 -2.66 -4.53 -0.45
C ARG A 145 -3.87 -5.39 -0.77
N LEU A 146 -4.08 -5.62 -2.07
CA LEU A 146 -4.99 -6.68 -2.50
C LEU A 146 -4.22 -7.98 -2.31
N ASP A 147 -4.81 -8.91 -1.57
CA ASP A 147 -4.20 -10.24 -1.44
C ASP A 147 -4.07 -10.82 -2.85
N ASP A 148 -2.86 -11.18 -3.23
CA ASP A 148 -2.66 -12.12 -4.32
C ASP A 148 -3.34 -13.44 -3.90
N PRO A 149 -4.36 -13.93 -4.63
CA PRO A 149 -4.95 -15.23 -4.37
C PRO A 149 -3.90 -16.34 -4.24
N LEU A 150 -2.72 -16.18 -4.86
CA LEU A 150 -1.61 -17.13 -4.83
C LEU A 150 -0.76 -17.03 -3.57
N ARG A 151 -0.71 -15.89 -2.87
CA ARG A 151 -0.11 -15.85 -1.52
C ARG A 151 -0.87 -16.77 -0.56
N SER A 152 -2.19 -16.93 -0.75
CA SER A 152 -3.02 -17.86 0.03
C SER A 152 -2.86 -19.33 -0.37
N GLN A 153 -2.37 -19.62 -1.59
CA GLN A 153 -2.14 -20.99 -2.06
C GLN A 153 -0.70 -21.46 -1.92
N ARG A 154 0.28 -20.56 -1.97
CA ARG A 154 1.71 -20.90 -1.85
C ARG A 154 2.06 -21.44 -0.47
N TRP A 155 1.45 -20.93 0.61
CA TRP A 155 1.61 -21.54 1.94
C TRP A 155 0.91 -22.90 2.04
N LYS A 156 -0.22 -23.12 1.35
CA LYS A 156 -0.89 -24.43 1.34
C LYS A 156 -0.05 -25.49 0.62
N ARG A 157 0.60 -25.14 -0.48
CA ARG A 157 1.52 -26.04 -1.21
C ARG A 157 2.82 -26.28 -0.43
N LEU A 158 3.36 -25.26 0.25
CA LEU A 158 4.54 -25.41 1.10
C LEU A 158 4.23 -26.20 2.39
N ALA A 159 3.04 -26.04 2.98
CA ALA A 159 2.61 -26.82 4.14
C ALA A 159 2.29 -28.28 3.77
N ALA A 160 1.68 -28.52 2.59
CA ALA A 160 1.41 -29.86 2.07
C ALA A 160 2.65 -30.60 1.56
N GLY A 161 3.77 -29.90 1.33
CA GLY A 161 5.04 -30.48 0.88
C GLY A 161 6.00 -30.89 1.99
N THR A 162 5.60 -30.82 3.27
CA THR A 162 6.45 -31.12 4.44
C THR A 162 6.10 -32.44 5.16
N GLU A 163 5.14 -33.23 4.68
CA GLU A 163 4.74 -34.51 5.32
C GLU A 163 5.34 -35.79 4.69
N GLU A 164 6.14 -35.73 3.63
CA GLU A 164 6.70 -36.94 2.97
C GLU A 164 8.20 -37.19 3.21
N ALA A 165 8.76 -36.77 4.35
CA ALA A 165 10.16 -37.05 4.67
C ALA A 165 10.39 -37.49 6.12
N THR A 166 9.58 -38.44 6.63
CA THR A 166 9.96 -39.33 7.75
C THR A 166 9.04 -40.54 7.76
N ASN A 167 9.36 -41.53 6.95
CA ASN A 167 9.15 -42.96 7.23
C ASN A 167 9.87 -43.76 6.15
N SER A 168 11.15 -44.05 6.40
CA SER A 168 11.91 -45.14 5.80
C SER A 168 12.83 -45.69 6.86
#